data_AF-A0A7C6HP01-F1
#
_entry.id   AF-A0A7C6HP01-F1
#
_cell.length_a   1.000
_cell.length_b   1.000
_cell.length_c   1.000
_cell.angle_alpha   90.00
_cell.angle_beta   90.00
_cell.angle_gamma   90.00
#
_symmetry.space_group_name_H-M   'P 1'
#
loop_
_entity.id
_entity.type
_entity.pdbx_description
1 polymer ?
#
loop_
_entity_poly.entity_id
_entity_poly.type
_entity_poly.pdbx_seq_one_letter_code
_entity_poly.pdbx_strand_id
1 'polypeptide(L)' 'MKIIVACDRRWGIGSEGKLLTHISTDLKRFKEITNNNIVVYGRKTLA' A
#
# COMPACT_ATOMS: atom_id res chain seq x y z
N MET A 1 5.92 12.74 10.18
CA MET A 1 5.95 11.84 9.01
C MET A 1 5.01 10.66 9.32
N LYS A 2 4.10 10.31 8.41
CA LYS A 2 3.16 9.17 8.59
C LYS A 2 3.49 8.08 7.57
N ILE A 3 3.35 6.83 7.97
CA ILE A 3 3.53 5.66 7.09
C ILE A 3 2.19 4.90 7.08
N ILE A 4 1.77 4.49 5.89
CA ILE A 4 0.60 3.62 5.69
C ILE A 4 1.08 2.38 4.93
N VAL A 5 0.74 1.20 5.43
CA VAL A 5 1.16 -0.08 4.87
C VAL A 5 0.14 -1.17 5.23
N ALA A 6 -0.24 -1.99 4.26
CA ALA A 6 -0.96 -3.22 4.50
C ALA A 6 0.05 -4.37 4.63
N CYS A 7 -0.03 -5.15 5.70
CA CYS A 7 0.87 -6.27 5.95
C CYS A 7 0.11 -7.51 6.42
N ASP A 8 0.67 -8.68 6.15
CA ASP A 8 0.16 -9.94 6.70
C ASP A 8 0.63 -10.14 8.16
N ARG A 9 0.25 -11.28 8.75
CA ARG A 9 0.63 -11.63 10.14
C ARG A 9 2.14 -11.84 10.33
N ARG A 10 2.90 -11.99 9.25
CA ARG A 10 4.36 -12.17 9.24
C ARG A 10 5.09 -10.91 8.78
N TRP A 11 4.40 -9.76 8.69
CA TRP A 11 4.92 -8.48 8.22
C TRP A 11 5.35 -8.45 6.75
N GLY A 12 4.87 -9.38 5.93
CA GLY A 12 5.00 -9.30 4.48
C GLY A 12 4.10 -8.21 3.90
N ILE A 13 4.58 -7.49 2.89
CA ILE A 13 3.86 -6.37 2.24
C ILE A 13 3.68 -6.56 0.72
N GLY A 14 4.37 -7.55 0.15
CA GLY A 14 4.34 -7.90 -1.26
C GLY A 14 5.31 -9.04 -1.56
N SER A 15 5.13 -9.68 -2.71
CA SER A 15 5.98 -10.77 -3.20
C SER A 15 6.10 -10.68 -4.72
N GLU A 16 7.31 -10.85 -5.26
CA GLU A 16 7.57 -10.83 -6.72
C GLU A 16 6.97 -9.59 -7.44
N GLY A 17 7.09 -8.41 -6.79
CA GLY A 17 6.58 -7.15 -7.33
C GLY A 17 5.06 -6.97 -7.26
N LYS A 18 4.33 -7.87 -6.58
CA LYS A 18 2.87 -7.81 -6.44
C LYS A 18 2.45 -7.72 -4.98
N LEU A 19 1.21 -7.28 -4.75
CA LEU A 19 0.58 -7.37 -3.44
C LEU A 19 0.41 -8.84 -3.02
N LEU A 20 0.49 -9.13 -1.72
CA LEU A 20 0.24 -10.49 -1.21
C LEU A 20 -1.18 -10.98 -1.50
N THR A 21 -2.14 -10.06 -1.55
CA THR A 21 -3.54 -10.33 -1.89
C THR A 21 -4.23 -9.05 -2.35
N HIS A 22 -5.34 -9.19 -3.06
CA HIS A 22 -6.16 -8.07 -3.51
C HIS A 22 -7.35 -7.84 -2.56
N ILE A 23 -7.31 -6.74 -1.80
CA ILE A 23 -8.36 -6.38 -0.83
C ILE A 23 -9.00 -5.07 -1.26
N SER A 24 -10.14 -5.15 -1.97
CA SER A 24 -10.80 -3.96 -2.56
C SER A 24 -11.18 -2.90 -1.53
N THR A 25 -11.53 -3.30 -0.31
CA THR A 25 -11.85 -2.38 0.80
C THR A 25 -10.63 -1.63 1.31
N ASP A 26 -9.47 -2.30 1.37
CA ASP A 26 -8.20 -1.68 1.78
C ASP A 26 -7.73 -0.66 0.74
N LEU A 27 -7.84 -0.98 -0.56
CA LEU A 27 -7.51 -0.04 -1.63
C LEU A 27 -8.38 1.24 -1.59
N LYS A 28 -9.69 1.09 -1.31
CA LYS A 28 -10.59 2.24 -1.11
C LYS A 28 -10.16 3.08 0.08
N ARG A 29 -9.84 2.44 1.21
CA ARG A 29 -9.35 3.13 2.41
C ARG A 29 -8.01 3.83 2.18
N PHE A 30 -7.06 3.20 1.48
CA PHE A 30 -5.80 3.83 1.11
C PHE A 30 -6.05 5.10 0.29
N LYS A 31 -6.95 5.03 -0.70
CA LYS A 31 -7.35 6.18 -1.49
C LYS A 31 -7.97 7.28 -0.62
N GLU A 32 -8.91 6.96 0.26
CA GLU A 32 -9.56 7.93 1.16
C GLU A 32 -8.55 8.65 2.06
N ILE A 33 -7.57 7.92 2.60
CA ILE A 33 -6.54 8.48 3.48
C ILE A 33 -5.55 9.35 2.71
N THR A 34 -5.16 8.93 1.50
CA THR A 34 -4.11 9.60 0.73
C THR A 34 -4.63 10.68 -0.21
N ASN A 35 -5.93 10.72 -0.48
CA ASN A 35 -6.52 11.75 -1.32
C ASN A 35 -6.23 13.16 -0.75
N ASN A 36 -5.96 14.12 -1.64
CA ASN A 36 -5.54 15.49 -1.31
C ASN A 36 -4.24 15.61 -0.50
N ASN A 37 -3.43 14.54 -0.44
CA ASN A 37 -2.12 14.53 0.21
C ASN A 37 -1.01 14.18 -0.79
N ILE A 38 0.22 14.54 -0.42
CA ILE A 38 1.42 14.10 -1.14
C ILE A 38 1.73 12.66 -0.73
N VAL A 39 1.78 11.76 -1.71
CA VAL A 39 2.19 10.36 -1.51
C VAL A 39 3.61 10.19 -2.01
N VAL A 40 4.51 9.79 -1.12
CA VAL A 40 5.90 9.46 -1.46
C VAL A 40 6.04 7.94 -1.50
N TYR A 41 6.50 7.41 -2.63
CA TYR A 41 6.68 5.98 -2.85
C TYR A 41 7.99 5.70 -3.59
N GLY A 42 8.51 4.47 -3.46
CA GLY A 42 9.73 4.05 -4.16
C GLY A 42 9.45 3.62 -5.60
N ARG A 43 10.48 3.59 -6.45
CA ARG A 43 10.40 3.22 -7.87
C ARG A 43 9.64 1.89 -8.12
N LYS A 44 9.88 0.87 -7.30
CA LYS A 44 9.25 -0.46 -7.46
C LYS A 44 7.76 -0.49 -7.08
N THR A 45 7.27 0.49 -6.32
CA THR A 45 5.84 0.59 -5.95
C THR A 45 4.98 1.08 -7.10
N LEU A 46 5.57 1.83 -8.04
CA LEU A 46 4.88 2.32 -9.24
C LEU A 46 4.94 1.35 -10.42
N ALA A 47 5.88 0.40 -10.39
CA ALA A 47 6.23 -0.48 -11.51
C ALA A 47 5.24 -1.64 -11.70
#